data_AF-A0A0J9SWJ9-F1
#
_entry.id   AF-A0A0J9SWJ9-F1
#
_cell.length_a   1.000
_cell.length_b   1.000
_cell.length_c   1.000
_cell.angle_alpha   90.00
_cell.angle_beta   90.00
_cell.angle_gamma   90.00
#
_symmetry.space_group_name_H-M   'P 1'
#
loop_
_entity.id
_entity.type
_entity.pdbx_description
1 polymer ?
#
loop_
_entity_poly.entity_id
_entity_poly.type
_entity_poly.pdbx_seq_one_letter_code
_entity_poly.pdbx_strand_id
1 'polypeptide(L)'
;MNKTQGIIQKERFLYLNANKEGTFLKTCRDIYMIGIKNNDHRFSDLPAYKKYGAFNLYSTDYNDGICEKFGITEGEANKFCKRAVSILKDLSSTHNDDERNDKCVYFQHWFSDQVRRNFSNNDKYFSNYELSNNLFDAINYFNYNNMTDKKYRCYASRNAESVKAEKDLHDYFRNVDFINCKGKSYEACKVFYNYVNYINDLYKKRQENNLCCYLANGQVEPECSHYFSCDQKYNPKNVLAELERQMDLIIKGHSNQITVDERVNAYNTEVGYPNRSISGLSVFKQFKPQDFYTLNESLLRSRRLHNGLILTGMIGVFLGLILYIRVSKITQ
;
A
#
# COMPACT_ATOMS: atom_id res chain seq x y z
N MET A 1 28.96 29.68 13.17
CA MET A 1 29.39 28.51 12.37
C MET A 1 28.48 27.36 12.73
N ASN A 2 27.54 27.03 11.84
CA ASN A 2 26.22 26.51 12.22
C ASN A 2 26.16 24.97 12.25
N LYS A 3 25.52 24.45 13.31
CA LYS A 3 25.13 23.04 13.54
C LYS A 3 24.44 22.36 12.34
N THR A 4 23.95 23.13 11.38
CA THR A 4 23.26 22.66 10.17
C THR A 4 24.18 21.92 9.19
N GLN A 5 25.47 22.24 9.13
CA GLN A 5 26.43 21.51 8.26
C GLN A 5 26.75 20.11 8.79
N GLY A 6 26.68 19.89 10.11
CA GLY A 6 26.93 18.58 10.73
C GLY A 6 25.79 17.57 10.52
N ILE A 7 24.55 18.02 10.38
CA ILE A 7 23.38 17.15 10.13
C ILE A 7 23.37 16.65 8.69
N ILE A 8 23.66 17.55 7.73
CA ILE A 8 23.70 17.23 6.29
C ILE A 8 24.83 16.22 5.98
N GLN A 9 25.98 16.33 6.65
CA GLN A 9 27.07 15.33 6.49
C GLN A 9 26.71 13.97 7.11
N LYS A 10 25.98 13.93 8.22
CA LYS A 10 25.58 12.69 8.89
C LYS A 10 24.52 11.91 8.11
N GLU A 11 23.58 12.61 7.48
CA GLU A 11 22.63 12.02 6.53
C GLU A 11 23.33 11.46 5.28
N ARG A 12 24.32 12.19 4.74
CA ARG A 12 25.12 11.73 3.59
C ARG A 12 25.95 10.47 3.90
N PHE A 13 26.40 10.32 5.14
CA PHE A 13 27.19 9.16 5.58
C PHE A 13 26.34 7.90 5.79
N LEU A 14 25.09 8.03 6.25
CA LEU A 14 24.14 6.91 6.35
C LEU A 14 23.75 6.35 4.98
N TYR A 15 23.64 7.22 3.96
CA TYR A 15 23.32 6.83 2.58
C TYR A 15 24.47 6.11 1.84
N LEU A 16 25.74 6.38 2.18
CA LEU A 16 26.89 5.76 1.49
C LEU A 16 27.19 4.34 1.97
N ASN A 17 26.85 3.99 3.21
CA ASN A 17 27.05 2.64 3.73
C ASN A 17 25.94 1.65 3.32
N ALA A 18 24.76 2.12 2.91
CA ALA A 18 23.70 1.29 2.34
C ALA A 18 24.03 0.75 0.93
N ASN A 19 25.09 1.25 0.29
CA ASN A 19 25.51 0.86 -1.06
C ASN A 19 26.55 -0.27 -1.11
N LYS A 20 26.92 -0.89 0.02
CA LYS A 20 27.90 -2.00 0.05
C LYS A 20 27.29 -3.40 0.05
N GLU A 21 25.99 -3.54 0.25
CA GLU A 21 25.29 -4.83 0.12
C GLU A 21 24.13 -4.67 -0.85
N GLY A 22 24.24 -5.30 -2.03
CA GLY A 22 23.33 -5.19 -3.17
C GLY A 22 21.87 -5.46 -2.84
N THR A 23 21.16 -4.44 -2.35
CA THR A 23 19.75 -4.51 -1.99
C THR A 23 18.94 -3.71 -2.99
N PHE A 24 18.11 -4.44 -3.73
CA PHE A 24 17.28 -4.04 -4.85
C PHE A 24 16.42 -2.79 -4.59
N LEU A 25 16.55 -1.77 -5.45
CA LEU A 25 15.65 -0.62 -5.57
C LEU A 25 14.22 -1.11 -5.93
N LYS A 26 13.27 -1.16 -4.99
CA LYS A 26 11.90 -1.71 -5.22
C LYS A 26 10.77 -1.04 -4.44
N THR A 27 10.73 0.29 -4.31
CA THR A 27 9.50 0.96 -3.83
C THR A 27 9.01 2.06 -4.77
N CYS A 28 7.69 2.32 -4.73
CA CYS A 28 7.04 3.44 -5.39
C CYS A 28 7.65 4.79 -4.95
N ARG A 29 8.15 4.86 -3.71
CA ARG A 29 8.95 6.00 -3.23
C ARG A 29 10.39 5.96 -3.75
N ASP A 30 11.04 4.83 -3.94
CA ASP A 30 12.40 4.78 -4.50
C ASP A 30 12.43 5.15 -5.98
N ILE A 31 11.39 4.76 -6.73
CA ILE A 31 11.13 5.21 -8.09
C ILE A 31 10.81 6.71 -8.10
N TYR A 32 10.00 7.20 -7.15
CA TYR A 32 9.75 8.63 -6.92
C TYR A 32 11.03 9.41 -6.53
N MET A 33 11.91 8.85 -5.71
CA MET A 33 13.17 9.49 -5.28
C MET A 33 14.21 9.48 -6.42
N ILE A 34 14.20 8.48 -7.29
CA ILE A 34 14.93 8.50 -8.56
C ILE A 34 14.36 9.57 -9.49
N GLY A 35 13.03 9.74 -9.53
CA GLY A 35 12.36 10.84 -10.22
C GLY A 35 12.78 12.22 -9.68
N ILE A 36 12.69 12.44 -8.36
CA ILE A 36 13.11 13.67 -7.67
C ILE A 36 14.59 14.00 -7.95
N LYS A 37 15.49 13.01 -7.94
CA LYS A 37 16.91 13.21 -8.30
C LYS A 37 17.11 13.65 -9.76
N ASN A 38 16.15 13.35 -10.63
CA ASN A 38 16.11 13.76 -12.03
C ASN A 38 15.16 14.95 -12.29
N ASN A 39 14.70 15.65 -11.25
CA ASN A 39 13.73 16.76 -11.31
C ASN A 39 12.35 16.37 -11.90
N ASP A 40 11.94 15.12 -11.68
CA ASP A 40 10.69 14.56 -12.18
C ASP A 40 9.62 14.48 -11.08
N HIS A 41 8.69 15.45 -11.10
CA HIS A 41 7.52 15.55 -10.23
C HIS A 41 6.30 14.70 -10.69
N ARG A 42 6.42 13.89 -11.75
CA ARG A 42 5.27 13.26 -12.43
C ARG A 42 4.38 12.36 -11.57
N PHE A 43 4.88 11.82 -10.45
CA PHE A 43 4.09 10.99 -9.55
C PHE A 43 3.36 11.76 -8.43
N SER A 44 3.79 12.99 -8.08
CA SER A 44 3.08 13.78 -7.06
C SER A 44 1.70 14.22 -7.53
N ASP A 45 1.49 14.27 -8.85
CA ASP A 45 0.22 14.67 -9.44
C ASP A 45 -0.82 13.55 -9.48
N LEU A 46 -0.41 12.30 -9.20
CA LEU A 46 -1.29 11.15 -9.22
C LEU A 46 -2.30 11.20 -8.04
N PRO A 47 -3.55 10.74 -8.26
CA PRO A 47 -4.63 10.86 -7.27
C PRO A 47 -4.30 10.30 -5.89
N ALA A 48 -3.67 9.11 -5.81
CA ALA A 48 -3.36 8.49 -4.52
C ALA A 48 -2.38 9.34 -3.69
N TYR A 49 -1.38 9.94 -4.33
CA TYR A 49 -0.38 10.76 -3.64
C TYR A 49 -1.00 12.05 -3.09
N LYS A 50 -1.90 12.68 -3.83
CA LYS A 50 -2.67 13.85 -3.35
C LYS A 50 -3.50 13.50 -2.11
N LYS A 51 -4.19 12.35 -2.12
CA LYS A 51 -4.98 11.86 -0.98
C LYS A 51 -4.11 11.63 0.27
N TYR A 52 -2.95 10.98 0.13
CA TYR A 52 -2.03 10.81 1.26
C TYR A 52 -1.41 12.13 1.75
N GLY A 53 -1.13 13.05 0.83
CA GLY A 53 -0.63 14.39 1.14
C GLY A 53 -1.60 15.15 2.05
N ALA A 54 -2.91 15.05 1.77
CA ALA A 54 -3.96 15.70 2.57
C ALA A 54 -3.97 15.24 4.04
N PHE A 55 -3.67 13.97 4.33
CA PHE A 55 -3.56 13.50 5.72
C PHE A 55 -2.46 14.21 6.51
N ASN A 56 -1.35 14.57 5.86
CA ASN A 56 -0.26 15.28 6.53
C ASN A 56 -0.62 16.72 6.94
N LEU A 57 -1.73 17.25 6.41
CA LEU A 57 -2.22 18.60 6.72
C LEU A 57 -3.15 18.65 7.95
N TYR A 58 -3.57 17.49 8.48
CA TYR A 58 -4.40 17.45 9.69
C TYR A 58 -3.65 18.02 10.89
N SER A 59 -4.38 18.83 11.67
CA SER A 59 -3.87 19.47 12.89
C SER A 59 -3.44 18.42 13.91
N THR A 60 -2.42 18.79 14.69
CA THR A 60 -1.90 18.03 15.83
C THR A 60 -2.19 18.70 17.16
N ASP A 61 -3.01 19.74 17.16
CA ASP A 61 -3.24 20.61 18.33
C ASP A 61 -4.36 20.08 19.23
N TYR A 62 -5.12 19.10 18.74
CA TYR A 62 -6.17 18.46 19.49
C TYR A 62 -5.57 17.54 20.57
N ASN A 63 -5.99 17.77 21.81
CA ASN A 63 -5.59 16.96 22.96
C ASN A 63 -6.83 16.31 23.58
N ASP A 64 -7.13 15.09 23.16
CA ASP A 64 -8.14 14.22 23.80
C ASP A 64 -7.55 13.23 24.80
N GLY A 65 -6.24 13.31 25.03
CA GLY A 65 -5.51 12.39 25.91
C GLY A 65 -5.42 10.95 25.39
N ILE A 66 -5.89 10.65 24.18
CA ILE A 66 -5.89 9.27 23.66
C ILE A 66 -4.45 8.79 23.47
N CYS A 67 -3.59 9.60 22.86
CA CYS A 67 -2.20 9.23 22.62
C CYS A 67 -1.42 9.06 23.93
N GLU A 68 -1.64 9.97 24.88
CA GLU A 68 -1.02 9.99 26.19
C GLU A 68 -1.42 8.76 27.03
N LYS A 69 -2.66 8.27 26.89
CA LYS A 69 -3.13 7.03 27.55
C LYS A 69 -2.31 5.79 27.17
N PHE A 70 -1.70 5.80 25.98
CA PHE A 70 -0.82 4.73 25.50
C PHE A 70 0.67 5.11 25.59
N GLY A 71 1.03 6.06 26.45
CA GLY A 71 2.42 6.45 26.71
C GLY A 71 3.08 7.22 25.55
N ILE A 72 2.31 7.69 24.57
CA ILE A 72 2.82 8.48 23.45
C ILE A 72 2.68 9.96 23.80
N THR A 73 3.64 10.50 24.55
CA THR A 73 3.53 11.83 25.19
C THR A 73 4.22 12.95 24.43
N GLU A 74 5.29 12.65 23.67
CA GLU A 74 6.10 13.69 23.02
C GLU A 74 6.74 13.24 21.69
N GLY A 75 7.38 14.20 21.01
CA GLY A 75 8.13 13.97 19.78
C GLY A 75 7.26 13.66 18.56
N GLU A 76 7.91 13.11 17.53
CA GLU A 76 7.27 12.84 16.23
C GLU A 76 6.18 11.76 16.31
N ALA A 77 6.30 10.81 17.24
CA ALA A 77 5.27 9.80 17.46
C ALA A 77 3.98 10.40 18.05
N ASN A 78 4.08 11.35 19.00
CA ASN A 78 2.90 12.05 19.53
C ASN A 78 2.22 12.89 18.45
N LYS A 79 2.97 13.65 17.66
CA LYS A 79 2.41 14.40 16.52
C LYS A 79 1.71 13.49 15.52
N PHE A 80 2.32 12.37 15.16
CA PHE A 80 1.73 11.39 14.26
C PHE A 80 0.46 10.76 14.84
N CYS A 81 0.48 10.37 16.12
CA CYS A 81 -0.68 9.82 16.81
C CYS A 81 -1.85 10.82 16.83
N LYS A 82 -1.61 12.08 17.26
CA LYS A 82 -2.65 13.12 17.31
C LYS A 82 -3.25 13.38 15.94
N ARG A 83 -2.42 13.38 14.89
CA ARG A 83 -2.87 13.49 13.51
C ARG A 83 -3.78 12.32 13.10
N ALA A 84 -3.36 11.08 13.39
CA ALA A 84 -4.16 9.90 13.09
C ALA A 84 -5.52 9.92 13.80
N VAL A 85 -5.54 10.32 15.07
CA VAL A 85 -6.76 10.49 15.86
C VAL A 85 -7.66 11.60 15.28
N SER A 86 -7.08 12.73 14.85
CA SER A 86 -7.85 13.80 14.18
C SER A 86 -8.49 13.33 12.87
N ILE A 87 -7.81 12.48 12.10
CA ILE A 87 -8.37 11.89 10.87
C ILE A 87 -9.54 10.96 11.21
N LEU A 88 -9.39 10.11 12.24
CA LEU A 88 -10.46 9.21 12.70
C LEU A 88 -11.67 9.97 13.23
N LYS A 89 -11.46 11.11 13.90
CA LYS A 89 -12.54 11.99 14.34
C LYS A 89 -13.34 12.54 13.16
N ASP A 90 -12.65 13.02 12.13
CA ASP A 90 -13.31 13.51 10.92
C ASP A 90 -14.07 12.39 10.17
N LEU A 91 -13.47 11.19 10.11
CA LEU A 91 -14.16 9.97 9.62
C LEU A 91 -15.41 9.60 10.44
N SER A 92 -15.42 9.89 11.74
CA SER A 92 -16.58 9.63 12.61
C SER A 92 -17.73 10.60 12.38
N SER A 93 -17.44 11.81 11.89
CA SER A 93 -18.43 12.83 11.53
C SER A 93 -18.85 12.82 10.05
N THR A 94 -18.21 11.99 9.21
CA THR A 94 -18.58 11.86 7.78
C THR A 94 -19.82 10.97 7.64
N HIS A 95 -20.95 11.54 7.21
CA HIS A 95 -22.22 10.81 7.07
C HIS A 95 -22.40 10.09 5.73
N ASN A 96 -21.64 10.47 4.70
CA ASN A 96 -21.69 9.79 3.40
C ASN A 96 -20.85 8.50 3.48
N ASP A 97 -21.51 7.34 3.43
CA ASP A 97 -20.87 6.03 3.58
C ASP A 97 -19.77 5.78 2.52
N ASP A 98 -19.95 6.22 1.27
CA ASP A 98 -18.98 6.02 0.19
C ASP A 98 -17.71 6.87 0.38
N GLU A 99 -17.87 8.17 0.65
CA GLU A 99 -16.75 9.08 0.97
C GLU A 99 -15.98 8.60 2.20
N ARG A 100 -16.72 8.19 3.22
CA ARG A 100 -16.17 7.69 4.46
C ARG A 100 -15.36 6.41 4.25
N ASN A 101 -15.90 5.45 3.50
CA ASN A 101 -15.23 4.20 3.18
C ASN A 101 -13.97 4.44 2.35
N ASP A 102 -14.05 5.31 1.32
CA ASP A 102 -12.90 5.71 0.50
C ASP A 102 -11.76 6.25 1.38
N LYS A 103 -12.09 7.22 2.22
CA LYS A 103 -11.13 7.86 3.13
C LYS A 103 -10.58 6.90 4.18
N CYS A 104 -11.41 5.97 4.67
CA CYS A 104 -10.95 4.94 5.59
C CYS A 104 -9.93 4.01 4.93
N VAL A 105 -10.17 3.51 3.70
CA VAL A 105 -9.18 2.69 2.98
C VAL A 105 -7.85 3.42 2.82
N TYR A 106 -7.89 4.69 2.40
CA TYR A 106 -6.68 5.51 2.31
C TYR A 106 -5.99 5.67 3.68
N PHE A 107 -6.75 5.92 4.75
CA PHE A 107 -6.21 6.03 6.10
C PHE A 107 -5.52 4.74 6.56
N GLN A 108 -6.13 3.57 6.30
CA GLN A 108 -5.58 2.27 6.67
C GLN A 108 -4.20 2.06 6.04
N HIS A 109 -4.08 2.30 4.73
CA HIS A 109 -2.80 2.19 4.01
C HIS A 109 -1.77 3.23 4.46
N TRP A 110 -2.21 4.47 4.67
CA TRP A 110 -1.35 5.56 5.13
C TRP A 110 -0.78 5.28 6.52
N PHE A 111 -1.65 4.97 7.48
CA PHE A 111 -1.27 4.76 8.88
C PHE A 111 -0.28 3.61 8.99
N SER A 112 -0.61 2.44 8.44
CA SER A 112 0.26 1.26 8.51
C SER A 112 1.61 1.49 7.82
N ASP A 113 1.65 2.20 6.67
CA ASP A 113 2.93 2.52 6.02
C ASP A 113 3.77 3.53 6.81
N GLN A 114 3.17 4.55 7.42
CA GLN A 114 3.90 5.50 8.26
C GLN A 114 4.46 4.83 9.52
N VAL A 115 3.67 3.96 10.16
CA VAL A 115 4.14 3.17 11.32
C VAL A 115 5.28 2.25 10.93
N ARG A 116 5.09 1.47 9.85
CA ARG A 116 6.13 0.57 9.32
C ARG A 116 7.44 1.31 9.05
N ARG A 117 7.40 2.49 8.43
CA ARG A 117 8.61 3.18 7.96
C ARG A 117 9.33 4.00 9.03
N ASN A 118 8.59 4.61 9.96
CA ASN A 118 9.16 5.60 10.87
C ASN A 118 9.18 5.15 12.33
N PHE A 119 8.35 4.16 12.69
CA PHE A 119 8.15 3.76 14.08
C PHE A 119 8.37 2.26 14.28
N SER A 120 9.22 1.64 13.45
CA SER A 120 9.55 0.21 13.50
C SER A 120 11.03 -0.07 13.71
N ASN A 121 11.36 -1.32 14.04
CA ASN A 121 12.73 -1.83 13.97
C ASN A 121 12.94 -2.61 12.66
N ASN A 122 13.55 -1.96 11.66
CA ASN A 122 13.94 -2.54 10.37
C ASN A 122 12.79 -3.07 9.48
N ASP A 123 11.65 -2.38 9.41
CA ASP A 123 10.45 -2.68 8.59
C ASP A 123 9.74 -4.02 8.89
N LYS A 124 10.49 -5.09 9.20
CA LYS A 124 10.04 -6.47 9.39
C LYS A 124 9.38 -6.72 10.75
N TYR A 125 9.71 -5.93 11.77
CA TYR A 125 9.29 -6.19 13.16
C TYR A 125 8.34 -5.13 13.73
N PHE A 126 7.66 -4.33 12.90
CA PHE A 126 6.84 -3.23 13.43
C PHE A 126 5.68 -3.72 14.31
N SER A 127 5.20 -4.96 14.15
CA SER A 127 4.20 -5.56 15.04
C SER A 127 4.72 -5.90 16.44
N ASN A 128 6.04 -5.88 16.66
CA ASN A 128 6.71 -6.29 17.90
C ASN A 128 7.51 -5.16 18.55
N TYR A 129 7.40 -3.93 18.05
CA TYR A 129 8.02 -2.76 18.65
C TYR A 129 7.01 -2.00 19.50
N GLU A 130 7.40 -1.67 20.75
CA GLU A 130 6.51 -1.08 21.74
C GLU A 130 5.83 0.19 21.23
N LEU A 131 6.59 1.13 20.67
CA LEU A 131 6.02 2.37 20.14
C LEU A 131 5.02 2.13 18.99
N SER A 132 5.31 1.16 18.12
CA SER A 132 4.36 0.74 17.09
C SER A 132 3.09 0.15 17.71
N ASN A 133 3.21 -0.72 18.72
CA ASN A 133 2.07 -1.28 19.44
C ASN A 133 1.19 -0.18 20.02
N ASN A 134 1.79 0.76 20.74
CA ASN A 134 1.08 1.87 21.36
C ASN A 134 0.33 2.73 20.33
N LEU A 135 0.91 2.94 19.15
CA LEU A 135 0.27 3.67 18.05
C LEU A 135 -0.98 2.95 17.54
N PHE A 136 -0.90 1.63 17.33
CA PHE A 136 -2.06 0.83 16.94
C PHE A 136 -3.12 0.78 18.05
N ASP A 137 -2.71 0.69 19.32
CA ASP A 137 -3.62 0.66 20.45
C ASP A 137 -4.39 1.98 20.61
N ALA A 138 -3.73 3.13 20.37
CA ALA A 138 -4.38 4.43 20.35
C ALA A 138 -5.50 4.53 19.29
N ILE A 139 -5.23 4.11 18.05
CA ILE A 139 -6.27 4.15 17.00
C ILE A 139 -7.36 3.10 17.23
N ASN A 140 -7.02 1.93 17.79
CA ASN A 140 -7.99 0.89 18.13
C ASN A 140 -8.92 1.35 19.26
N TYR A 141 -8.36 2.05 20.25
CA TYR A 141 -9.11 2.67 21.32
C TYR A 141 -10.11 3.70 20.79
N PHE A 142 -9.67 4.59 19.88
CA PHE A 142 -10.58 5.54 19.25
C PHE A 142 -11.73 4.82 18.51
N ASN A 143 -11.39 3.83 17.67
CA ASN A 143 -12.39 3.05 16.94
C ASN A 143 -13.41 2.38 17.86
N TYR A 144 -12.97 1.86 19.00
CA TYR A 144 -13.87 1.16 19.93
C TYR A 144 -14.79 2.12 20.70
N ASN A 145 -14.24 3.26 21.17
CA ASN A 145 -14.91 4.14 22.13
C ASN A 145 -15.61 5.34 21.46
N ASN A 146 -15.17 5.75 20.28
CA ASN A 146 -15.65 6.98 19.62
C ASN A 146 -16.40 6.70 18.31
N MET A 147 -16.34 5.49 17.75
CA MET A 147 -17.16 5.09 16.61
C MET A 147 -18.29 4.16 17.07
N THR A 148 -19.49 4.72 17.18
CA THR A 148 -20.68 4.11 17.77
C THR A 148 -21.17 2.89 16.99
N ASP A 149 -21.17 2.98 15.66
CA ASP A 149 -21.51 1.84 14.79
C ASP A 149 -20.23 1.06 14.43
N LYS A 150 -20.25 -0.25 14.64
CA LYS A 150 -19.16 -1.16 14.30
C LYS A 150 -18.83 -1.10 12.80
N LYS A 151 -19.82 -0.89 11.93
CA LYS A 151 -19.61 -0.78 10.47
C LYS A 151 -18.76 0.42 10.10
N TYR A 152 -18.67 1.40 10.99
CA TYR A 152 -17.88 2.60 10.78
C TYR A 152 -16.44 2.48 11.31
N ARG A 153 -16.08 1.44 12.04
CA ARG A 153 -14.72 1.33 12.56
C ARG A 153 -13.69 1.17 11.44
N CYS A 154 -12.60 1.92 11.54
CA CYS A 154 -11.53 2.01 10.57
C CYS A 154 -10.21 1.49 11.18
N TYR A 155 -9.98 0.18 11.07
CA TYR A 155 -8.82 -0.51 11.64
C TYR A 155 -7.68 -0.63 10.65
N ALA A 156 -6.43 -0.57 11.09
CA ALA A 156 -5.27 -0.67 10.19
C ALA A 156 -4.49 -1.99 10.38
N SER A 157 -3.97 -2.55 9.29
CA SER A 157 -3.21 -3.81 9.31
C SER A 157 -1.86 -3.67 9.98
N ARG A 158 -1.51 -4.67 10.80
CA ARG A 158 -0.20 -4.79 11.46
C ARG A 158 0.74 -5.77 10.77
N ASN A 159 0.32 -6.36 9.65
CA ASN A 159 1.09 -7.41 8.99
C ASN A 159 2.21 -6.80 8.13
N ALA A 160 3.42 -6.79 8.69
CA ALA A 160 4.63 -6.24 8.07
C ALA A 160 4.96 -6.79 6.70
N GLU A 161 4.66 -8.06 6.44
CA GLU A 161 4.93 -8.70 5.15
C GLU A 161 3.98 -8.21 4.05
N SER A 162 2.80 -7.74 4.45
CA SER A 162 1.69 -7.45 3.53
C SER A 162 1.47 -5.95 3.28
N VAL A 163 1.62 -5.10 4.30
CA VAL A 163 1.23 -3.67 4.27
C VAL A 163 1.82 -2.94 3.07
N LYS A 164 3.10 -3.17 2.76
CA LYS A 164 3.75 -2.53 1.62
C LYS A 164 3.12 -2.97 0.30
N ALA A 165 2.97 -4.28 0.10
CA ALA A 165 2.45 -4.83 -1.14
C ALA A 165 0.99 -4.45 -1.37
N GLU A 166 0.18 -4.44 -0.30
CA GLU A 166 -1.23 -4.02 -0.36
C GLU A 166 -1.35 -2.54 -0.72
N LYS A 167 -0.57 -1.68 -0.06
CA LYS A 167 -0.55 -0.25 -0.42
C LYS A 167 -0.09 -0.03 -1.87
N ASP A 168 0.99 -0.68 -2.31
CA ASP A 168 1.50 -0.51 -3.68
C ASP A 168 0.46 -0.94 -4.74
N LEU A 169 -0.31 -2.01 -4.48
CA LEU A 169 -1.42 -2.45 -5.33
C LEU A 169 -2.62 -1.51 -5.28
N HIS A 170 -3.03 -1.06 -4.09
CA HIS A 170 -4.07 -0.06 -3.93
C HIS A 170 -3.71 1.21 -4.72
N ASP A 171 -2.49 1.73 -4.55
CA ASP A 171 -2.02 2.93 -5.24
C ASP A 171 -2.02 2.75 -6.75
N TYR A 172 -1.56 1.60 -7.26
CA TYR A 172 -1.63 1.27 -8.68
C TYR A 172 -3.07 1.40 -9.18
N PHE A 173 -4.00 0.73 -8.53
CA PHE A 173 -5.38 0.71 -8.98
C PHE A 173 -6.10 2.04 -8.86
N ARG A 174 -5.70 2.90 -7.92
CA ARG A 174 -6.17 4.29 -7.79
C ARG A 174 -5.59 5.23 -8.83
N ASN A 175 -4.43 4.87 -9.40
CA ASN A 175 -3.70 5.70 -10.34
C ASN A 175 -3.76 5.18 -11.78
N VAL A 176 -4.22 3.95 -12.02
CA VAL A 176 -4.06 3.22 -13.30
C VAL A 176 -4.59 3.97 -14.51
N ASP A 177 -5.69 4.70 -14.35
CA ASP A 177 -6.30 5.53 -15.39
C ASP A 177 -5.38 6.70 -15.84
N PHE A 178 -4.44 7.11 -14.98
CA PHE A 178 -3.45 8.16 -15.24
C PHE A 178 -2.10 7.60 -15.72
N ILE A 179 -1.94 6.27 -15.75
CA ILE A 179 -0.72 5.60 -16.21
C ILE A 179 -0.79 5.44 -17.73
N ASN A 180 -0.19 6.38 -18.44
CA ASN A 180 -0.10 6.40 -19.89
C ASN A 180 1.07 7.27 -20.35
N CYS A 181 1.33 7.24 -21.65
CA CYS A 181 2.44 7.94 -22.29
C CYS A 181 1.99 9.14 -23.14
N LYS A 182 0.71 9.53 -23.06
CA LYS A 182 0.20 10.74 -23.72
C LYS A 182 0.93 11.97 -23.18
N GLY A 183 1.47 12.77 -24.09
CA GLY A 183 2.22 13.99 -23.78
C GLY A 183 3.55 13.76 -23.05
N LYS A 184 4.14 12.57 -23.13
CA LYS A 184 5.35 12.20 -22.38
C LYS A 184 6.48 11.73 -23.31
N SER A 185 7.72 11.89 -22.88
CA SER A 185 8.88 11.31 -23.58
C SER A 185 8.93 9.80 -23.42
N TYR A 186 9.76 9.15 -24.22
CA TYR A 186 10.00 7.71 -24.12
C TYR A 186 10.54 7.32 -22.73
N GLU A 187 11.49 8.08 -22.20
CA GLU A 187 12.11 7.85 -20.89
C GLU A 187 11.08 8.02 -19.77
N ALA A 188 10.22 9.04 -19.88
CA ALA A 188 9.13 9.27 -18.96
C ALA A 188 8.14 8.10 -18.93
N CYS A 189 7.74 7.65 -20.11
CA CYS A 189 6.85 6.50 -20.30
C CYS A 189 7.47 5.20 -19.76
N LYS A 190 8.79 5.01 -19.97
CA LYS A 190 9.54 3.86 -19.45
C LYS A 190 9.51 3.78 -17.91
N VAL A 191 9.42 4.90 -17.20
CA VAL A 191 9.26 4.88 -15.74
C VAL A 191 7.90 4.28 -15.35
N PHE A 192 6.82 4.63 -16.06
CA PHE A 192 5.52 3.99 -15.86
C PHE A 192 5.56 2.51 -16.19
N TYR A 193 6.18 2.12 -17.30
CA TYR A 193 6.35 0.70 -17.65
C TYR A 193 7.03 -0.09 -16.54
N ASN A 194 8.17 0.41 -16.04
CA ASN A 194 8.90 -0.25 -14.95
C ASN A 194 8.07 -0.34 -13.66
N TYR A 195 7.29 0.71 -13.34
CA TYR A 195 6.38 0.71 -12.20
C TYR A 195 5.29 -0.37 -12.35
N VAL A 196 4.60 -0.41 -13.49
CA VAL A 196 3.55 -1.42 -13.72
C VAL A 196 4.14 -2.83 -13.76
N ASN A 197 5.38 -3.00 -14.24
CA ASN A 197 6.05 -4.29 -14.23
C ASN A 197 6.32 -4.79 -12.81
N TYR A 198 6.78 -3.89 -11.92
CA TYR A 198 6.89 -4.19 -10.49
C TYR A 198 5.54 -4.59 -9.88
N ILE A 199 4.46 -3.87 -10.23
CA ILE A 199 3.11 -4.17 -9.75
C ILE A 199 2.61 -5.51 -10.28
N ASN A 200 2.95 -5.89 -11.52
CA ASN A 200 2.54 -7.16 -12.12
C ASN A 200 3.02 -8.36 -11.30
N ASP A 201 4.23 -8.31 -10.75
CA ASP A 201 4.74 -9.37 -9.88
C ASP A 201 3.93 -9.45 -8.56
N LEU A 202 3.60 -8.31 -7.96
CA LEU A 202 2.74 -8.26 -6.77
C LEU A 202 1.35 -8.79 -7.08
N TYR A 203 0.77 -8.37 -8.21
CA TYR A 203 -0.57 -8.74 -8.64
C TYR A 203 -0.69 -10.25 -8.82
N LYS A 204 0.24 -10.88 -9.55
CA LYS A 204 0.30 -12.34 -9.71
C LYS A 204 0.39 -13.05 -8.37
N LYS A 205 1.29 -12.60 -7.47
CA LYS A 205 1.44 -13.21 -6.14
C LYS A 205 0.11 -13.17 -5.36
N ARG A 206 -0.62 -12.06 -5.42
CA ARG A 206 -1.91 -11.92 -4.73
C ARG A 206 -3.04 -12.70 -5.40
N GLN A 207 -3.05 -12.77 -6.72
CA GLN A 207 -4.01 -13.57 -7.47
C GLN A 207 -3.80 -15.08 -7.25
N GLU A 208 -2.57 -15.56 -7.31
CA GLU A 208 -2.22 -16.99 -7.29
C GLU A 208 -2.06 -17.54 -5.86
N ASN A 209 -1.34 -16.83 -4.98
CA ASN A 209 -1.02 -17.34 -3.64
C ASN A 209 -2.02 -16.91 -2.58
N ASN A 210 -2.59 -15.71 -2.72
CA ASN A 210 -3.61 -15.20 -1.79
C ASN A 210 -5.04 -15.44 -2.28
N LEU A 211 -5.20 -15.95 -3.52
CA LEU A 211 -6.50 -16.27 -4.13
C LEU A 211 -7.46 -15.09 -4.17
N CYS A 212 -6.96 -13.85 -4.32
CA CYS A 212 -7.79 -12.64 -4.25
C CYS A 212 -8.94 -12.55 -5.26
N CYS A 213 -8.96 -13.41 -6.29
CA CYS A 213 -10.03 -13.50 -7.27
C CYS A 213 -10.68 -14.88 -7.23
N TYR A 214 -11.98 -14.92 -6.94
CA TYR A 214 -12.77 -16.14 -7.08
C TYR A 214 -12.80 -16.59 -8.53
N LEU A 215 -12.32 -17.82 -8.78
CA LEU A 215 -12.24 -18.39 -10.13
C LEU A 215 -13.62 -18.51 -10.81
N ALA A 216 -14.69 -18.71 -10.01
CA ALA A 216 -16.03 -18.97 -10.54
C ALA A 216 -16.72 -17.75 -11.15
N ASN A 217 -16.47 -16.54 -10.63
CA ASN A 217 -17.22 -15.35 -11.01
C ASN A 217 -16.38 -14.05 -11.03
N GLY A 218 -15.07 -14.13 -10.78
CA GLY A 218 -14.17 -12.97 -10.77
C GLY A 218 -14.42 -12.00 -9.61
N GLN A 219 -15.21 -12.38 -8.58
CA GLN A 219 -15.39 -11.55 -7.39
C GLN A 219 -14.08 -11.44 -6.60
N VAL A 220 -13.87 -10.28 -5.99
CA VAL A 220 -12.72 -10.04 -5.12
C VAL A 220 -13.00 -10.66 -3.76
N GLU A 221 -12.04 -11.42 -3.23
CA GLU A 221 -12.09 -11.93 -1.86
C GLU A 221 -12.26 -10.79 -0.84
N PRO A 222 -13.09 -10.94 0.21
CA PRO A 222 -13.28 -9.90 1.22
C PRO A 222 -11.97 -9.37 1.81
N GLU A 223 -11.00 -10.26 2.07
CA GLU A 223 -9.66 -9.92 2.58
C GLU A 223 -8.76 -9.14 1.61
N CYS A 224 -9.10 -9.13 0.33
CA CYS A 224 -8.38 -8.37 -0.69
C CYS A 224 -9.12 -7.09 -1.10
N SER A 225 -10.35 -6.92 -0.63
CA SER A 225 -11.27 -5.87 -1.09
C SER A 225 -10.81 -4.45 -0.77
N HIS A 226 -9.80 -4.24 0.09
CA HIS A 226 -9.24 -2.92 0.40
C HIS A 226 -8.06 -2.50 -0.51
N TYR A 227 -7.56 -3.40 -1.38
CA TYR A 227 -6.41 -3.10 -2.23
C TYR A 227 -6.38 -3.81 -3.59
N PHE A 228 -7.26 -4.78 -3.83
CA PHE A 228 -7.22 -5.60 -5.03
C PHE A 228 -8.46 -5.43 -5.91
N SER A 229 -8.26 -5.60 -7.22
CA SER A 229 -9.33 -5.62 -8.21
C SER A 229 -9.06 -6.72 -9.23
N CYS A 230 -10.09 -7.52 -9.53
CA CYS A 230 -10.04 -8.63 -10.48
C CYS A 230 -10.52 -8.25 -11.89
N ASP A 231 -10.82 -6.96 -12.12
CA ASP A 231 -11.22 -6.45 -13.41
C ASP A 231 -10.05 -6.55 -14.40
N GLN A 232 -10.26 -7.34 -15.46
CA GLN A 232 -9.24 -7.60 -16.48
C GLN A 232 -8.79 -6.32 -17.20
N LYS A 233 -9.63 -5.28 -17.29
CA LYS A 233 -9.23 -3.99 -17.85
C LYS A 233 -8.01 -3.41 -17.11
N TYR A 234 -7.94 -3.63 -15.80
CA TYR A 234 -6.91 -3.09 -14.92
C TYR A 234 -5.85 -4.13 -14.53
N ASN A 235 -5.81 -5.26 -15.22
CA ASN A 235 -4.75 -6.24 -15.04
C ASN A 235 -3.40 -5.61 -15.47
N PRO A 236 -2.35 -5.61 -14.63
CA PRO A 236 -1.06 -5.02 -14.97
C PRO A 236 -0.44 -5.56 -16.26
N LYS A 237 -0.69 -6.83 -16.61
CA LYS A 237 -0.23 -7.40 -17.89
C LYS A 237 -0.83 -6.67 -19.10
N ASN A 238 -2.11 -6.30 -19.03
CA ASN A 238 -2.78 -5.58 -20.11
C ASN A 238 -2.30 -4.13 -20.18
N VAL A 239 -2.09 -3.50 -19.02
CA VAL A 239 -1.52 -2.14 -18.96
C VAL A 239 -0.08 -2.10 -19.48
N LEU A 240 0.74 -3.13 -19.22
CA LEU A 240 2.10 -3.24 -19.77
C LEU A 240 2.08 -3.29 -21.30
N ALA A 241 1.25 -4.16 -21.88
CA ALA A 241 1.12 -4.27 -23.34
C ALA A 241 0.69 -2.94 -23.98
N GLU A 242 -0.21 -2.19 -23.33
CA GLU A 242 -0.61 -0.87 -23.82
C GLU A 242 0.52 0.16 -23.71
N LEU A 243 1.30 0.14 -22.62
CA LEU A 243 2.46 1.02 -22.47
C LEU A 243 3.54 0.71 -23.53
N GLU A 244 3.82 -0.57 -23.81
CA GLU A 244 4.74 -0.97 -24.89
C GLU A 244 4.29 -0.42 -26.25
N ARG A 245 3.01 -0.58 -26.58
CA ARG A 245 2.44 -0.03 -27.81
C ARG A 245 2.60 1.49 -27.90
N GLN A 246 2.37 2.21 -26.81
CA GLN A 246 2.55 3.66 -26.75
C GLN A 246 4.02 4.07 -26.86
N MET A 247 4.94 3.32 -26.24
CA MET A 247 6.38 3.53 -26.37
C MET A 247 6.84 3.38 -27.83
N ASP A 248 6.35 2.36 -28.54
CA ASP A 248 6.64 2.15 -29.96
C ASP A 248 6.14 3.31 -30.83
N LEU A 249 4.97 3.86 -30.53
CA LEU A 249 4.46 5.05 -31.22
C LEU A 249 5.36 6.26 -31.00
N ILE A 250 5.88 6.45 -29.79
CA ILE A 250 6.83 7.54 -29.50
C ILE A 250 8.11 7.37 -30.32
N ILE A 251 8.70 6.16 -30.35
CA ILE A 251 9.91 5.88 -31.13
C ILE A 251 9.69 6.16 -32.63
N LYS A 252 8.51 5.81 -33.15
CA LYS A 252 8.15 6.02 -34.57
C LYS A 252 7.77 7.47 -34.91
N GLY A 253 7.79 8.39 -33.94
CA GLY A 253 7.38 9.78 -34.16
C GLY A 253 5.85 9.98 -34.27
N HIS A 254 5.05 8.99 -33.88
CA HIS A 254 3.59 8.98 -33.93
C HIS A 254 2.94 9.18 -32.55
N SER A 255 3.59 9.94 -31.66
CA SER A 255 3.11 10.18 -30.29
C SER A 255 1.73 10.86 -30.23
N ASN A 256 1.38 11.62 -31.28
CA ASN A 256 0.06 12.22 -31.46
C ASN A 256 -1.08 11.19 -31.62
N GLN A 257 -0.77 9.94 -32.01
CA GLN A 257 -1.74 8.86 -32.14
C GLN A 257 -2.06 8.16 -30.81
N ILE A 258 -1.40 8.55 -29.71
CA ILE A 258 -1.69 7.99 -28.38
C ILE A 258 -3.02 8.55 -27.87
N THR A 259 -4.05 7.71 -27.90
CA THR A 259 -5.34 7.97 -27.28
C THR A 259 -5.40 7.37 -25.88
N VAL A 260 -6.07 8.07 -24.96
CA VAL A 260 -6.32 7.63 -23.58
C VAL A 260 -7.80 7.90 -23.30
N ASP A 261 -8.45 7.07 -22.49
CA ASP A 261 -9.86 7.27 -22.10
C ASP A 261 -10.03 8.67 -21.46
N GLU A 262 -10.71 9.58 -22.16
CA GLU A 262 -10.79 11.00 -21.79
C GLU A 262 -11.69 11.27 -20.59
N ARG A 263 -12.48 10.27 -20.13
CA ARG A 263 -13.29 10.36 -18.91
C ARG A 263 -12.48 10.64 -17.63
N VAL A 264 -11.16 10.44 -17.69
CA VAL A 264 -10.21 10.66 -16.60
C VAL A 264 -9.88 12.15 -16.40
N ASN A 265 -10.03 12.99 -17.43
CA ASN A 265 -9.58 14.39 -17.40
C ASN A 265 -10.55 15.36 -16.69
N ALA A 266 -11.84 15.02 -16.60
CA ALA A 266 -12.85 15.88 -15.98
C ALA A 266 -12.66 16.07 -14.46
N TYR A 267 -11.90 15.20 -13.80
CA TYR A 267 -11.63 15.27 -12.36
C TYR A 267 -10.56 16.28 -11.95
N ASN A 268 -9.70 16.74 -12.88
CA ASN A 268 -8.61 17.67 -12.56
C ASN A 268 -9.06 19.14 -12.46
N THR A 269 -10.28 19.45 -12.90
CA THR A 269 -10.79 20.84 -12.99
C THR A 269 -11.71 21.25 -11.85
N GLU A 270 -12.25 20.33 -11.04
CA GLU A 270 -13.20 20.67 -9.98
C GLU A 270 -12.57 20.47 -8.58
N VAL A 271 -12.18 21.58 -7.97
CA VAL A 271 -12.02 21.68 -6.52
C VAL A 271 -13.41 21.56 -5.91
N GLY A 272 -13.79 20.34 -5.53
CA GLY A 272 -15.05 20.08 -4.84
C GLY A 272 -15.66 18.76 -5.25
N TYR A 273 -16.05 17.95 -4.27
CA TYR A 273 -16.95 16.81 -4.48
C TYR A 273 -18.15 17.26 -5.32
N PRO A 274 -18.36 16.76 -6.54
CA PRO A 274 -19.63 16.95 -7.21
C PRO A 274 -20.62 15.99 -6.56
N ASN A 275 -21.61 16.56 -5.86
CA ASN A 275 -22.85 15.89 -5.50
C ASN A 275 -23.60 15.52 -6.81
N ARG A 276 -23.21 14.42 -7.46
CA ARG A 276 -24.02 13.81 -8.52
C ARG A 276 -23.67 12.35 -8.71
N SER A 277 -24.61 11.49 -8.35
CA SER A 277 -24.70 10.10 -8.78
C SER A 277 -24.73 10.04 -10.31
N ILE A 278 -23.58 9.81 -10.94
CA ILE A 278 -23.49 9.50 -12.36
C ILE A 278 -23.11 8.03 -12.48
N SER A 279 -24.12 7.20 -12.69
CA SER A 279 -23.98 5.83 -13.21
C SER A 279 -23.31 5.90 -14.59
N GLY A 280 -21.99 5.73 -14.66
CA GLY A 280 -21.27 5.70 -15.94
C GLY A 280 -19.82 6.20 -15.95
N LEU A 281 -19.28 6.69 -14.83
CA LEU A 281 -17.84 6.96 -14.72
C LEU A 281 -17.07 5.70 -14.32
N SER A 282 -15.86 5.55 -14.86
CA SER A 282 -14.96 4.46 -14.51
C SER A 282 -14.74 4.42 -13.00
N VAL A 283 -15.17 3.33 -12.38
CA VAL A 283 -14.31 2.44 -11.58
C VAL A 283 -13.20 3.15 -10.77
N PHE A 284 -13.52 4.21 -10.01
CA PHE A 284 -12.85 4.39 -8.73
C PHE A 284 -13.31 3.19 -7.90
N LYS A 285 -12.53 2.11 -8.00
CA LYS A 285 -12.78 0.81 -7.37
C LYS A 285 -13.31 1.07 -5.98
N GLN A 286 -14.54 0.61 -5.72
CA GLN A 286 -15.13 0.61 -4.39
C GLN A 286 -14.34 -0.38 -3.54
N PHE A 287 -13.14 0.05 -3.13
CA PHE A 287 -12.37 -0.64 -2.14
C PHE A 287 -13.14 -0.53 -0.83
N LYS A 288 -13.28 -1.66 -0.15
CA LYS A 288 -13.97 -1.71 1.14
C LYS A 288 -12.92 -1.65 2.24
N PRO A 289 -13.13 -0.86 3.30
CA PRO A 289 -12.25 -0.88 4.46
C PRO A 289 -12.05 -2.28 5.01
N GLN A 290 -10.84 -2.55 5.50
CA GLN A 290 -10.63 -3.72 6.36
C GLN A 290 -11.46 -3.58 7.64
N ASP A 291 -12.26 -4.58 7.97
CA ASP A 291 -12.90 -4.69 9.27
C ASP A 291 -12.09 -5.59 10.23
N PHE A 292 -12.50 -5.60 11.50
CA PHE A 292 -11.83 -6.38 12.54
C PHE A 292 -11.79 -7.89 12.24
N TYR A 293 -12.86 -8.43 11.64
CA TYR A 293 -12.95 -9.86 11.31
C TYR A 293 -11.96 -10.23 10.21
N THR A 294 -11.86 -9.40 9.18
CA THR A 294 -10.92 -9.54 8.07
C THR A 294 -9.47 -9.48 8.55
N LEU A 295 -9.17 -8.56 9.47
CA LEU A 295 -7.85 -8.45 10.10
C LEU A 295 -7.48 -9.71 10.89
N ASN A 296 -8.41 -10.24 11.69
CA ASN A 296 -8.14 -11.42 12.52
C ASN A 296 -8.00 -12.70 11.68
N GLU A 297 -8.83 -12.89 10.65
CA GLU A 297 -8.71 -14.02 9.70
C GLU A 297 -7.38 -13.98 8.93
N SER A 298 -6.94 -12.80 8.47
CA SER A 298 -5.65 -12.66 7.77
C SER A 298 -4.46 -13.07 8.65
N LEU A 299 -4.49 -12.74 9.94
CA LEU A 299 -3.47 -13.16 10.93
C LEU A 299 -3.49 -14.68 11.17
N LEU A 300 -4.68 -15.29 11.21
CA LEU A 300 -4.85 -16.73 11.42
C LEU A 300 -4.41 -17.54 10.20
N ARG A 301 -4.72 -17.10 8.97
CA ARG A 301 -4.32 -17.78 7.73
C ARG A 301 -2.81 -17.75 7.51
N SER A 302 -2.15 -16.62 7.80
CA SER A 302 -0.68 -16.52 7.77
C SER A 302 -0.02 -17.55 8.68
N ARG A 303 -0.55 -17.74 9.90
CA ARG A 303 -0.07 -18.75 10.85
C ARG A 303 -0.33 -20.18 10.37
N ARG A 304 -1.51 -20.45 9.78
CA ARG A 304 -1.85 -21.78 9.22
C ARG A 304 -0.93 -22.18 8.06
N LEU A 305 -0.63 -21.26 7.14
CA LEU A 305 0.28 -21.53 6.02
C LEU A 305 1.71 -21.79 6.50
N HIS A 306 2.21 -21.01 7.47
CA HIS A 306 3.54 -21.20 8.04
C HIS A 306 3.65 -22.53 8.80
N ASN A 307 2.65 -22.86 9.63
CA ASN A 307 2.60 -24.12 10.36
C ASN A 307 2.42 -25.32 9.43
N GLY A 308 1.63 -25.18 8.36
CA GLY A 308 1.46 -26.21 7.33
C GLY A 308 2.76 -26.53 6.59
N LEU A 309 3.49 -25.49 6.15
CA LEU A 309 4.80 -25.64 5.50
C LEU A 309 5.83 -26.32 6.40
N ILE A 310 5.91 -25.93 7.68
CA ILE A 310 6.80 -26.56 8.67
C ILE A 310 6.43 -28.03 8.88
N LEU A 311 5.13 -28.34 9.04
CA LEU A 311 4.67 -29.71 9.25
C LEU A 311 4.97 -30.61 8.04
N THR A 312 4.74 -30.11 6.82
CA THR A 312 5.06 -30.85 5.59
C THR A 312 6.56 -31.07 5.40
N GLY A 313 7.38 -30.08 5.77
CA GLY A 313 8.84 -30.20 5.74
C GLY A 313 9.35 -31.24 6.74
N MET A 314 8.81 -31.25 7.96
CA MET A 314 9.17 -32.23 8.98
C MET A 314 8.77 -33.65 8.54
N ILE A 315 7.55 -33.84 8.04
CA ILE A 315 7.08 -35.15 7.55
C ILE A 315 7.96 -35.66 6.41
N GLY A 316 8.36 -34.79 5.47
CA GLY A 316 9.28 -35.15 4.38
C GLY A 316 10.64 -35.63 4.87
N VAL A 317 11.23 -34.96 5.87
CA VAL A 317 12.50 -35.38 6.49
C VAL A 317 12.36 -36.71 7.23
N PHE A 318 11.28 -36.90 7.98
CA PHE A 318 11.02 -38.17 8.69
C PHE A 318 10.83 -39.34 7.72
N LEU A 319 10.06 -39.16 6.64
CA LEU A 319 9.87 -40.19 5.62
C LEU A 319 11.18 -40.48 4.86
N GLY A 320 11.98 -39.45 4.55
CA GLY A 320 13.29 -39.60 3.94
C GLY A 320 14.26 -40.41 4.82
N LEU A 321 14.28 -40.14 6.13
CA LEU A 321 15.09 -40.91 7.08
C LEU A 321 14.63 -42.37 7.21
N ILE A 322 13.32 -42.63 7.22
CA ILE A 322 12.77 -43.99 7.27
C ILE A 322 13.17 -44.77 6.01
N LEU A 323 13.06 -44.14 4.83
CA LEU A 323 13.47 -44.75 3.57
C LEU A 323 14.98 -45.01 3.53
N TYR A 324 15.80 -44.05 3.98
CA TYR A 324 17.25 -44.20 4.09
C TYR A 324 17.64 -45.39 4.99
N ILE A 325 17.04 -45.50 6.18
CA ILE A 325 17.30 -46.62 7.12
C ILE A 325 16.88 -47.97 6.53
N ARG A 326 15.75 -48.01 5.79
CA ARG A 326 15.32 -49.24 5.12
C ARG A 326 16.27 -49.64 4.00
N VAL A 327 16.72 -48.70 3.18
CA VAL A 327 17.68 -48.96 2.10
C VAL A 327 19.02 -49.43 2.67
N SER A 328 19.54 -48.77 3.73
CA SER A 328 20.82 -49.14 4.33
C SER A 328 20.82 -50.53 4.98
N LYS A 329 19.66 -51.01 5.45
CA LYS A 329 19.48 -52.36 6.01
C LYS A 329 19.35 -53.47 4.95
N ILE A 330 19.06 -53.12 3.70
CA ILE A 330 18.95 -54.08 2.59
C ILE A 330 20.33 -54.28 1.92
N THR A 331 21.24 -53.33 2.08
CA THR A 331 22.60 -53.35 1.53
C THR A 331 23.69 -53.88 2.47
N GLN A 332 23.32 -54.41 3.64
CA GLN A 332 24.16 -55.24 4.53
C GLN A 332 23.68 -56.67 4.47
#